data_AF-A0A7S1XL53-F1
#
_entry.id   AF-A0A7S1XL53-F1
#
_cell.length_a   1.000
_cell.length_b   1.000
_cell.length_c   1.000
_cell.angle_alpha   90.00
_cell.angle_beta   90.00
_cell.angle_gamma   90.00
#
_symmetry.space_group_name_H-M   'P 1'
#
loop_
_entity.id
_entity.type
_entity.pdbx_description
1 polymer ?
#
loop_
_entity_poly.entity_id
_entity_poly.type
_entity_poly.pdbx_seq_one_letter_code
_entity_poly.pdbx_strand_id
1 'polypeptide(L)'
;FFLAMGHGASKEAPAAPAAAADGACPVRSKPKDVPKGHPPAAAGDDESSCPVKNASGMLAKYRNTNVYNVYSQKIDPKNNMPANPNQKPAPGQEKALSTHRVSSNIPKGGTDSTWTYPSPQMFYNAIVRKGKKGSTSEDDMEMVVAIHNNMNERTWNQVMAWEAMHQDADAEEKGTAPRLLRFLGRPDEFSPLARLKMLFGHPAPFDRHDWVVDRGGQEVRYIIDYYHDVSRAHEDEKPALRDESSVKSIVLEVRPALDSPEAFLDRYLRMPLALLQGQTSYQPSNFFASAAMVEAERREKEELAAAERLKNLQREREKAGKRLPAPIAESCGGLMQLVQECSGQEQCTERLVGFQLCAARIACPDAAKVFEQAYAKGDEKGMETHYAGVTECTTKWLAQYAASVKAAKAAEAKS
;
A
#
# COMPACT_ATOMS: atom_id res chain seq x y z
N PHE A 1 7.37 11.26 -2.71
CA PHE A 1 7.71 10.38 -1.57
C PHE A 1 6.49 10.03 -0.69
N PHE A 2 5.25 10.21 -1.17
CA PHE A 2 4.03 9.70 -0.52
C PHE A 2 3.08 9.14 -1.56
N LEU A 3 3.33 7.92 -2.01
CA LEU A 3 2.47 7.20 -2.95
C LEU A 3 2.24 5.79 -2.42
N ALA A 4 1.63 5.69 -1.24
CA ALA A 4 1.32 4.41 -0.61
C ALA A 4 0.05 4.39 0.24
N MET A 5 -0.92 5.28 0.02
CA MET A 5 -2.24 5.22 0.68
C MET A 5 -3.37 5.34 -0.36
N GLY A 6 -3.72 4.21 -0.97
CA GLY A 6 -5.11 3.84 -1.30
C GLY A 6 -5.92 4.68 -2.28
N HIS A 7 -5.72 4.49 -3.59
CA HIS A 7 -6.84 4.51 -4.54
C HIS A 7 -7.11 3.07 -4.98
N GLY A 8 -8.05 2.41 -4.32
CA GLY A 8 -8.61 1.13 -4.77
C GLY A 8 -9.71 1.40 -5.78
N ALA A 9 -9.37 1.43 -7.07
CA ALA A 9 -10.35 1.37 -8.13
C ALA A 9 -11.03 -0.01 -8.12
N SER A 10 -12.35 0.01 -8.05
CA SER A 10 -13.26 -1.13 -8.11
C SER A 10 -12.96 -2.06 -9.29
N LYS A 11 -12.81 -3.36 -9.02
CA LYS A 11 -13.11 -4.41 -10.01
C LYS A 11 -13.82 -5.56 -9.29
N GLU A 12 -15.11 -5.70 -9.61
CA GLU A 12 -15.82 -6.96 -9.48
C GLU A 12 -15.03 -8.05 -10.20
N ALA A 13 -14.74 -9.15 -9.51
CA ALA A 13 -14.25 -10.37 -10.13
C ALA A 13 -15.45 -11.27 -10.47
N PRO A 14 -15.53 -11.85 -11.67
CA PRO A 14 -16.64 -12.70 -12.07
C PRO A 14 -16.58 -14.06 -11.36
N ALA A 15 -17.76 -14.57 -11.01
CA ALA A 15 -17.94 -15.94 -10.55
C ALA A 15 -17.53 -16.94 -11.64
N ALA A 16 -16.78 -17.97 -11.26
CA ALA A 16 -16.54 -19.16 -12.08
C ALA A 16 -16.86 -20.43 -11.26
N PRO A 17 -17.30 -21.51 -11.93
CA PRO A 17 -18.29 -22.44 -11.40
C PRO A 17 -17.69 -23.58 -10.57
N ALA A 18 -18.52 -24.11 -9.67
CA ALA A 18 -18.29 -25.36 -8.96
C ALA A 18 -18.35 -26.55 -9.93
N ALA A 19 -17.29 -27.35 -9.98
CA ALA A 19 -17.31 -28.69 -10.55
C ALA A 19 -17.22 -29.70 -9.40
N ALA A 20 -18.23 -30.56 -9.33
CA ALA A 20 -18.31 -31.70 -8.45
C ALA A 20 -17.36 -32.82 -8.88
N ALA A 21 -16.81 -33.55 -7.92
CA ALA A 21 -16.48 -34.96 -8.10
C ALA A 21 -16.39 -35.67 -6.74
N ASP A 22 -17.04 -36.82 -6.72
CA ASP A 22 -17.35 -37.72 -5.63
C ASP A 22 -16.14 -38.38 -4.93
N GLY A 23 -16.33 -38.83 -3.70
CA GLY A 23 -15.33 -39.62 -2.98
C GLY A 23 -15.76 -40.05 -1.58
N ALA A 24 -16.47 -41.19 -1.53
CA ALA A 24 -17.10 -41.83 -0.38
C ALA A 24 -16.29 -41.94 0.93
N CYS A 25 -17.02 -41.77 2.05
CA CYS A 25 -16.67 -42.34 3.36
C CYS A 25 -16.70 -43.88 3.30
N PRO A 26 -15.92 -44.58 4.15
CA PRO A 26 -16.61 -45.58 4.98
C PRO A 26 -16.05 -45.81 6.41
N VAL A 27 -17.01 -46.20 7.27
CA VAL A 27 -16.97 -47.05 8.48
C VAL A 27 -16.57 -46.47 9.85
N ARG A 28 -17.59 -46.49 10.73
CA ARG A 28 -17.51 -46.55 12.20
C ARG A 28 -17.09 -47.95 12.66
N SER A 29 -16.22 -48.01 13.67
CA SER A 29 -16.24 -49.09 14.69
C SER A 29 -15.67 -48.58 16.01
N LYS A 30 -16.45 -48.68 17.09
CA LYS A 30 -16.02 -48.52 18.50
C LYS A 30 -15.68 -49.92 19.10
N PRO A 31 -15.39 -50.03 20.41
CA PRO A 31 -14.05 -50.03 21.01
C PRO A 31 -13.78 -51.39 21.72
N LYS A 32 -12.57 -51.64 22.23
CA LYS A 32 -12.30 -52.26 23.56
C LYS A 32 -10.85 -52.69 23.80
N ASP A 33 -10.51 -52.56 25.09
CA ASP A 33 -9.57 -53.32 25.93
C ASP A 33 -8.06 -52.97 25.96
N VAL A 34 -7.63 -52.64 27.18
CA VAL A 34 -6.26 -52.48 27.70
C VAL A 34 -5.98 -53.63 28.68
N PRO A 35 -4.74 -54.10 28.86
CA PRO A 35 -4.17 -54.07 30.22
C PRO A 35 -2.65 -53.79 30.33
N LYS A 36 -2.33 -52.80 31.20
CA LYS A 36 -1.29 -52.64 32.25
C LYS A 36 0.09 -53.34 32.19
N GLY A 37 1.15 -52.56 32.51
CA GLY A 37 2.46 -53.06 33.02
C GLY A 37 3.55 -52.01 33.33
N HIS A 38 3.37 -51.20 34.39
CA HIS A 38 4.33 -50.65 35.41
C HIS A 38 5.72 -49.95 35.14
N PRO A 39 6.23 -49.11 36.11
CA PRO A 39 7.01 -47.83 35.97
C PRO A 39 8.44 -47.91 36.60
N PRO A 40 9.16 -46.86 37.14
CA PRO A 40 9.01 -45.37 37.21
C PRO A 40 10.29 -44.50 36.90
N ALA A 41 10.18 -43.19 36.61
CA ALA A 41 10.61 -41.99 37.41
C ALA A 41 11.48 -41.06 36.49
N ALA A 42 11.51 -39.72 36.48
CA ALA A 42 11.03 -38.60 37.32
C ALA A 42 10.79 -37.36 36.40
N ALA A 43 9.65 -36.66 36.46
CA ALA A 43 9.33 -35.45 37.24
C ALA A 43 9.78 -34.11 36.62
N GLY A 44 8.81 -33.20 36.42
CA GLY A 44 8.96 -31.87 35.81
C GLY A 44 7.61 -31.21 35.44
N ASP A 45 6.67 -31.22 36.40
CA ASP A 45 5.69 -30.19 36.77
C ASP A 45 5.01 -29.34 35.66
N ASP A 46 3.85 -29.79 35.18
CA ASP A 46 2.84 -28.94 34.51
C ASP A 46 1.51 -29.13 35.28
N GLU A 47 1.34 -28.38 36.36
CA GLU A 47 0.06 -28.26 37.06
C GLU A 47 -0.75 -27.07 36.52
N SER A 48 -1.82 -27.38 35.80
CA SER A 48 -3.11 -26.74 36.12
C SER A 48 -4.20 -27.80 36.10
N SER A 49 -4.18 -28.61 37.14
CA SER A 49 -5.32 -29.41 37.57
C SER A 49 -6.56 -28.52 37.74
N CYS A 50 -7.67 -28.92 37.14
CA CYS A 50 -9.00 -28.51 37.57
C CYS A 50 -9.29 -29.11 38.96
N PRO A 51 -9.78 -28.34 39.94
CA PRO A 51 -10.55 -28.87 41.06
C PRO A 51 -12.04 -28.54 40.94
N VAL A 52 -12.83 -29.44 41.52
CA VAL A 52 -14.27 -29.62 41.37
C VAL A 52 -15.11 -28.61 42.17
N LYS A 53 -16.30 -28.31 41.63
CA LYS A 53 -17.51 -27.61 42.12
C LYS A 53 -17.70 -27.39 43.63
N ASN A 54 -18.08 -26.16 43.99
CA ASN A 54 -19.36 -25.70 44.61
C ASN A 54 -19.14 -24.28 45.18
N ALA A 55 -20.06 -23.34 45.31
CA ALA A 55 -21.43 -23.10 44.87
C ALA A 55 -21.74 -21.66 45.36
N SER A 56 -22.02 -20.72 44.47
CA SER A 56 -22.86 -19.52 44.71
C SER A 56 -22.96 -18.72 43.42
N GLY A 57 -24.18 -18.27 43.11
CA GLY A 57 -24.65 -17.98 41.77
C GLY A 57 -24.00 -16.80 41.06
N MET A 58 -23.80 -16.99 39.76
CA MET A 58 -24.11 -16.09 38.64
C MET A 58 -23.32 -16.64 37.45
N LEU A 59 -24.03 -17.06 36.40
CA LEU A 59 -23.42 -17.55 35.15
C LEU A 59 -22.63 -16.41 34.49
N ALA A 60 -21.35 -16.26 34.85
CA ALA A 60 -20.35 -15.58 34.05
C ALA A 60 -20.10 -16.44 32.80
N LYS A 61 -21.00 -16.27 31.82
CA LYS A 61 -20.93 -16.88 30.49
C LYS A 61 -19.57 -16.52 29.89
N TYR A 62 -18.70 -17.52 29.77
CA TYR A 62 -17.38 -17.48 29.14
C TYR A 62 -17.30 -16.45 27.99
N ARG A 63 -16.77 -15.25 28.28
CA ARG A 63 -16.24 -14.34 27.25
C ARG A 63 -14.75 -14.63 27.18
N ASN A 64 -14.36 -15.50 26.26
CA ASN A 64 -12.96 -15.52 25.85
C ASN A 64 -12.70 -14.16 25.17
N THR A 65 -12.08 -13.22 25.88
CA THR A 65 -11.79 -11.85 25.41
C THR A 65 -10.67 -11.81 24.37
N ASN A 66 -10.06 -12.97 24.10
CA ASN A 66 -8.99 -13.10 23.13
C ASN A 66 -9.59 -13.14 21.70
N VAL A 67 -9.34 -12.08 20.94
CA VAL A 67 -9.60 -12.04 19.50
C VAL A 67 -8.39 -12.68 18.81
N TYR A 68 -8.63 -13.51 17.80
CA TYR A 68 -7.55 -14.17 17.03
C TYR A 68 -7.67 -13.82 15.55
N ASN A 69 -6.55 -13.70 14.85
CA ASN A 69 -6.56 -13.58 13.39
C ASN A 69 -6.83 -14.94 12.72
N VAL A 70 -6.92 -14.93 11.39
CA VAL A 70 -7.11 -16.14 10.56
C VAL A 70 -5.99 -17.18 10.75
N TYR A 71 -4.84 -16.77 11.33
CA TYR A 71 -3.69 -17.62 11.65
C TYR A 71 -3.61 -17.99 13.15
N SER A 72 -4.72 -17.84 13.88
CA SER A 72 -4.81 -18.14 15.32
C SER A 72 -3.82 -17.37 16.19
N GLN A 73 -3.31 -16.23 15.73
CA GLN A 73 -2.51 -15.32 16.56
C GLN A 73 -3.45 -14.39 17.33
N LYS A 74 -3.21 -14.27 18.64
CA LYS A 74 -3.96 -13.34 19.49
C LYS A 74 -3.75 -11.90 19.01
N ILE A 75 -4.83 -11.20 18.75
CA ILE A 75 -4.90 -9.78 18.38
C ILE A 75 -5.38 -8.99 19.60
N ASP A 76 -4.72 -7.87 19.87
CA ASP A 76 -5.24 -6.87 20.80
C ASP A 76 -6.39 -6.10 20.12
N PRO A 77 -7.64 -6.21 20.59
CA PRO A 77 -8.79 -5.53 19.98
C PRO A 77 -8.72 -3.99 20.09
N LYS A 78 -7.83 -3.44 20.94
CA LYS A 78 -7.66 -1.98 21.09
C LYS A 78 -6.91 -1.33 19.93
N ASN A 79 -6.06 -2.07 19.23
CA ASN A 79 -5.24 -1.54 18.13
C ASN A 79 -5.10 -2.51 16.94
N ASN A 80 -5.80 -3.64 16.98
CA ASN A 80 -5.74 -4.72 15.99
C ASN A 80 -4.32 -5.26 15.71
N MET A 81 -3.39 -5.12 16.67
CA MET A 81 -2.04 -5.64 16.53
C MET A 81 -1.92 -7.06 17.08
N PRO A 82 -1.16 -7.95 16.42
CA PRO A 82 -0.79 -9.24 16.99
C PRO A 82 0.00 -9.06 18.29
N ALA A 83 -0.25 -9.92 19.28
CA ALA A 83 0.45 -9.89 20.57
C ALA A 83 1.97 -10.04 20.42
N ASN A 84 2.42 -10.87 19.47
CA ASN A 84 3.82 -11.05 19.12
C ASN A 84 4.03 -10.59 17.65
N PRO A 85 4.27 -9.29 17.42
CA PRO A 85 4.43 -8.77 16.07
C PRO A 85 5.71 -9.32 15.42
N ASN A 86 5.61 -9.73 14.15
CA ASN A 86 6.74 -10.27 13.40
C ASN A 86 7.80 -9.17 13.14
N GLN A 87 8.98 -9.36 13.71
CA GLN A 87 10.17 -8.52 13.55
C GLN A 87 11.25 -9.22 12.70
N LYS A 88 10.96 -10.38 12.11
CA LYS A 88 11.89 -11.04 11.18
C LYS A 88 11.84 -10.35 9.81
N PRO A 89 12.93 -10.37 9.04
CA PRO A 89 12.96 -9.85 7.68
C PRO A 89 11.85 -10.44 6.80
N ALA A 90 11.27 -9.61 5.92
CA ALA A 90 10.28 -10.06 4.95
C ALA A 90 10.92 -10.92 3.83
N PRO A 91 10.16 -11.77 3.14
CA PRO A 91 10.66 -12.50 1.98
C PRO A 91 11.24 -11.59 0.90
N GLY A 92 12.51 -11.81 0.55
CA GLY A 92 13.25 -11.01 -0.43
C GLY A 92 13.50 -9.57 0.03
N GLN A 93 13.68 -9.36 1.33
CA GLN A 93 14.27 -8.15 1.90
C GLN A 93 15.79 -8.23 1.78
N GLU A 94 16.44 -7.16 1.35
CA GLU A 94 17.89 -7.16 1.07
C GLU A 94 18.69 -6.55 2.22
N LYS A 95 18.14 -5.54 2.90
CA LYS A 95 18.79 -4.79 3.97
C LYS A 95 18.22 -5.13 5.33
N ALA A 96 19.07 -5.17 6.35
CA ALA A 96 18.60 -5.26 7.74
C ALA A 96 17.93 -3.95 8.15
N LEU A 97 16.68 -4.02 8.61
CA LEU A 97 15.95 -2.86 9.15
C LEU A 97 15.97 -2.89 10.67
N SER A 98 15.95 -1.71 11.28
CA SER A 98 15.90 -1.60 12.74
C SER A 98 14.65 -2.29 13.30
N THR A 99 14.85 -3.09 14.35
CA THR A 99 13.78 -3.71 15.14
C THR A 99 13.46 -2.89 16.39
N HIS A 100 14.20 -1.81 16.64
CA HIS A 100 14.02 -0.93 17.79
C HIS A 100 12.65 -0.25 17.73
N ARG A 101 11.94 -0.26 18.86
CA ARG A 101 10.63 0.36 19.02
C ARG A 101 10.75 1.57 19.94
N VAL A 102 9.94 2.59 19.68
CA VAL A 102 9.96 3.85 20.43
C VAL A 102 8.66 3.99 21.22
N SER A 103 8.77 4.40 22.49
CA SER A 103 7.61 4.75 23.32
C SER A 103 7.06 6.12 22.93
N SER A 104 5.73 6.21 22.79
CA SER A 104 5.00 7.46 22.56
C SER A 104 4.93 8.30 23.83
N ASN A 105 4.51 9.56 23.68
CA ASN A 105 4.07 10.37 24.83
C ASN A 105 2.58 10.19 25.12
N ILE A 106 1.85 9.49 24.24
CA ILE A 106 0.42 9.20 24.37
C ILE A 106 0.16 8.19 25.51
N PRO A 107 -0.54 8.56 26.59
CA PRO A 107 -0.90 7.64 27.67
C PRO A 107 -1.84 6.53 27.18
N LYS A 108 -1.59 5.30 27.62
CA LYS A 108 -2.40 4.14 27.24
C LYS A 108 -3.48 3.87 28.30
N GLY A 109 -4.75 3.99 27.88
CA GLY A 109 -5.90 3.79 28.76
C GLY A 109 -5.98 2.37 29.35
N GLY A 110 -6.29 2.33 30.65
CA GLY A 110 -6.29 1.11 31.47
C GLY A 110 -4.90 0.61 31.88
N THR A 111 -3.85 1.44 31.73
CA THR A 111 -2.48 1.17 32.20
C THR A 111 -1.78 2.45 32.65
N ASP A 112 -0.67 2.32 33.37
CA ASP A 112 0.24 3.43 33.71
C ASP A 112 1.35 3.67 32.66
N SER A 113 1.28 2.96 31.54
CA SER A 113 2.27 3.04 30.45
C SER A 113 1.80 3.93 29.29
N THR A 114 2.72 4.25 28.38
CA THR A 114 2.38 4.86 27.09
C THR A 114 2.29 3.84 25.97
N TRP A 115 1.73 4.24 24.83
CA TRP A 115 1.76 3.42 23.63
C TRP A 115 3.19 3.24 23.10
N THR A 116 3.41 2.21 22.29
CA THR A 116 4.72 1.93 21.69
C THR A 116 4.57 1.78 20.19
N TYR A 117 5.31 2.59 19.44
CA TYR A 117 5.27 2.59 17.99
C TYR A 117 5.87 1.31 17.38
N PRO A 118 5.45 0.92 16.17
CA PRO A 118 6.10 -0.15 15.42
C PRO A 118 7.54 0.25 15.05
N SER A 119 8.43 -0.74 14.96
CA SER A 119 9.77 -0.55 14.42
C SER A 119 9.75 -0.38 12.89
N PRO A 120 10.83 0.13 12.27
CA PRO A 120 11.04 0.09 10.82
C PRO A 120 10.80 -1.30 10.20
N GLN A 121 11.33 -2.36 10.82
CA GLN A 121 11.11 -3.73 10.35
C GLN A 121 9.63 -4.16 10.42
N MET A 122 8.92 -3.83 11.51
CA MET A 122 7.49 -4.12 11.63
C MET A 122 6.66 -3.37 10.59
N PHE A 123 7.02 -2.11 10.33
CA PHE A 123 6.34 -1.26 9.36
C PHE A 123 6.54 -1.78 7.94
N TYR A 124 7.77 -2.11 7.56
CA TYR A 124 8.08 -2.74 6.27
C TYR A 124 7.32 -4.05 6.08
N ASN A 125 7.30 -4.92 7.09
CA ASN A 125 6.51 -6.17 7.07
C ASN A 125 5.01 -5.91 6.84
N ALA A 126 4.47 -4.80 7.35
CA ALA A 126 3.08 -4.40 7.11
C ALA A 126 2.86 -3.92 5.68
N ILE A 127 3.79 -3.16 5.08
CA ILE A 127 3.73 -2.73 3.67
C ILE A 127 3.75 -3.94 2.74
N VAL A 128 4.68 -4.88 2.97
CA VAL A 128 4.81 -6.10 2.18
C VAL A 128 3.53 -6.95 2.26
N ARG A 129 2.95 -7.12 3.46
CA ARG A 129 1.68 -7.85 3.65
C ARG A 129 0.51 -7.21 2.91
N LYS A 130 0.51 -5.88 2.75
CA LYS A 130 -0.51 -5.14 1.98
C LYS A 130 -0.31 -5.24 0.47
N GLY A 131 0.66 -6.03 -0.01
CA GLY A 131 0.94 -6.20 -1.44
C GLY A 131 1.56 -4.96 -2.10
N LYS A 132 2.08 -4.02 -1.30
CA LYS A 132 2.65 -2.75 -1.78
C LYS A 132 4.19 -2.80 -1.86
N LYS A 133 4.77 -3.98 -2.06
CA LYS A 133 6.22 -4.11 -2.23
C LYS A 133 6.65 -3.30 -3.46
N GLY A 134 7.54 -2.32 -3.27
CA GLY A 134 8.01 -1.40 -4.32
C GLY A 134 7.42 0.01 -4.27
N SER A 135 6.45 0.31 -3.40
CA SER A 135 5.99 1.70 -3.18
C SER A 135 6.92 2.52 -2.29
N THR A 136 7.84 1.85 -1.59
CA THR A 136 8.72 2.46 -0.59
C THR A 136 9.99 1.65 -0.49
N SER A 137 11.15 2.30 -0.49
CA SER A 137 12.44 1.64 -0.37
C SER A 137 12.71 1.21 1.07
N GLU A 138 13.52 0.17 1.25
CA GLU A 138 14.05 -0.24 2.55
C GLU A 138 14.86 0.90 3.20
N ASP A 139 15.55 1.72 2.39
CA ASP A 139 16.31 2.89 2.85
C ASP A 139 15.43 4.00 3.46
N ASP A 140 14.15 4.02 3.09
CA ASP A 140 13.23 5.09 3.49
C ASP A 140 12.54 4.77 4.83
N MET A 141 12.70 3.55 5.35
CA MET A 141 11.89 3.03 6.45
C MET A 141 12.06 3.83 7.75
N GLU A 142 13.28 4.28 8.07
CA GLU A 142 13.52 5.12 9.25
C GLU A 142 12.76 6.45 9.14
N MET A 143 12.78 7.07 7.95
CA MET A 143 12.09 8.33 7.70
C MET A 143 10.57 8.15 7.77
N VAL A 144 10.04 7.13 7.11
CA VAL A 144 8.60 6.84 7.08
C VAL A 144 8.05 6.59 8.48
N VAL A 145 8.78 5.82 9.30
CA VAL A 145 8.40 5.59 10.70
C VAL A 145 8.50 6.86 11.53
N ALA A 146 9.53 7.69 11.35
CA ALA A 146 9.64 8.97 12.03
C ALA A 146 8.44 9.89 11.70
N ILE A 147 8.09 10.02 10.42
CA ILE A 147 6.92 10.81 9.97
C ILE A 147 5.64 10.27 10.62
N HIS A 148 5.42 8.95 10.60
CA HIS A 148 4.23 8.33 11.19
C HIS A 148 4.13 8.58 12.71
N ASN A 149 5.25 8.44 13.44
CA ASN A 149 5.27 8.68 14.88
C ASN A 149 4.95 10.14 15.19
N ASN A 150 5.57 11.09 14.47
CA ASN A 150 5.30 12.52 14.64
C ASN A 150 3.86 12.88 14.29
N MET A 151 3.29 12.27 13.26
CA MET A 151 1.88 12.45 12.91
C MET A 151 0.95 11.99 14.04
N ASN A 152 1.27 10.88 14.71
CA ASN A 152 0.50 10.40 15.86
C ASN A 152 0.61 11.35 17.06
N GLU A 153 1.80 11.85 17.38
CA GLU A 153 1.99 12.82 18.47
C GLU A 153 1.25 14.14 18.18
N ARG A 154 1.33 14.67 16.95
CA ARG A 154 0.56 15.85 16.53
C ARG A 154 -0.95 15.61 16.60
N THR A 155 -1.40 14.42 16.24
CA THR A 155 -2.83 14.04 16.38
C THR A 155 -3.24 14.08 17.84
N TRP A 156 -2.42 13.52 18.74
CA TRP A 156 -2.69 13.55 20.17
C TRP A 156 -2.73 14.97 20.74
N ASN A 157 -1.80 15.85 20.35
CA ASN A 157 -1.82 17.25 20.79
C ASN A 157 -3.13 17.96 20.41
N GLN A 158 -3.66 17.66 19.23
CA GLN A 158 -4.92 18.24 18.75
C GLN A 158 -6.13 17.65 19.48
N VAL A 159 -6.11 16.35 19.80
CA VAL A 159 -7.10 15.74 20.71
C VAL A 159 -7.05 16.41 22.08
N MET A 160 -5.84 16.62 22.62
CA MET A 160 -5.65 17.29 23.91
C MET A 160 -6.14 18.74 23.91
N ALA A 161 -6.07 19.45 22.77
CA ALA A 161 -6.65 20.78 22.65
C ALA A 161 -8.19 20.77 22.78
N TRP A 162 -8.86 19.70 22.34
CA TRP A 162 -10.29 19.49 22.59
C TRP A 162 -10.56 19.09 24.04
N GLU A 163 -9.76 18.20 24.60
CA GLU A 163 -9.91 17.74 25.98
C GLU A 163 -9.61 18.84 27.00
N ALA A 164 -8.75 19.81 26.69
CA ALA A 164 -8.44 20.94 27.56
C ALA A 164 -9.68 21.77 27.94
N MET A 165 -10.74 21.76 27.12
CA MET A 165 -12.03 22.39 27.46
C MET A 165 -12.80 21.68 28.58
N HIS A 166 -12.38 20.47 28.94
CA HIS A 166 -13.02 19.57 29.91
C HIS A 166 -12.09 19.18 31.06
N GLN A 167 -10.83 19.64 31.05
CA GLN A 167 -9.87 19.28 32.09
C GLN A 167 -10.12 20.06 33.37
N ASP A 168 -10.31 19.33 34.46
CA ASP A 168 -10.21 19.88 35.81
C ASP A 168 -8.73 20.05 36.18
N ALA A 169 -8.42 21.06 37.01
CA ALA A 169 -7.04 21.34 37.45
C ALA A 169 -6.37 20.14 38.16
N ASP A 170 -7.15 19.24 38.77
CA ASP A 170 -6.66 18.07 39.51
C ASP A 170 -6.86 16.74 38.74
N ALA A 171 -6.99 16.79 37.41
CA ALA A 171 -7.37 15.62 36.60
C ALA A 171 -6.40 14.43 36.75
N GLU A 172 -5.11 14.67 36.93
CA GLU A 172 -4.13 13.60 37.12
C GLU A 172 -4.30 12.90 38.48
N GLU A 173 -4.52 13.68 39.55
CA GLU A 173 -4.74 13.15 40.92
C GLU A 173 -6.06 12.37 41.01
N LYS A 174 -7.10 12.86 40.32
CA LYS A 174 -8.42 12.21 40.26
C LYS A 174 -8.47 11.03 39.28
N GLY A 175 -7.39 10.77 38.54
CA GLY A 175 -7.36 9.74 37.50
C GLY A 175 -8.30 10.02 36.33
N THR A 176 -8.69 11.28 36.12
CA THR A 176 -9.57 11.73 35.02
C THR A 176 -8.79 12.32 33.85
N ALA A 177 -7.46 12.38 33.94
CA ALA A 177 -6.59 12.79 32.85
C ALA A 177 -6.85 11.97 31.57
N PRO A 178 -6.99 12.60 30.39
CA PRO A 178 -7.30 11.90 29.16
C PRO A 178 -6.27 10.85 28.76
N ARG A 179 -6.71 9.63 28.43
CA ARG A 179 -5.83 8.53 27.96
C ARG A 179 -6.38 7.88 26.70
N LEU A 180 -5.53 7.50 25.75
CA LEU A 180 -5.99 6.82 24.54
C LEU A 180 -6.30 5.36 24.84
N LEU A 181 -7.58 4.95 24.75
CA LEU A 181 -8.02 3.57 24.97
C LEU A 181 -7.77 2.68 23.77
N ARG A 182 -8.13 3.16 22.59
CA ARG A 182 -8.10 2.40 21.33
C ARG A 182 -8.16 3.32 20.13
N PHE A 183 -7.69 2.82 19.01
CA PHE A 183 -7.76 3.50 17.73
C PHE A 183 -8.14 2.49 16.64
N LEU A 184 -8.87 2.96 15.64
CA LEU A 184 -9.33 2.16 14.51
C LEU A 184 -9.11 2.93 13.21
N GLY A 185 -8.27 2.39 12.33
CA GLY A 185 -8.13 2.89 10.97
C GLY A 185 -9.37 2.54 10.13
N ARG A 186 -9.87 3.52 9.37
CA ARG A 186 -11.01 3.41 8.45
C ARG A 186 -10.65 4.02 7.09
N PRO A 187 -9.59 3.51 6.41
CA PRO A 187 -9.03 4.13 5.21
C PRO A 187 -10.02 4.21 4.04
N ASP A 188 -10.98 3.28 3.96
CA ASP A 188 -11.96 3.22 2.87
C ASP A 188 -13.27 3.98 3.16
N GLU A 189 -13.36 4.70 4.28
CA GLU A 189 -14.58 5.40 4.70
C GLU A 189 -14.37 6.90 4.91
N PHE A 190 -14.86 7.73 3.99
CA PHE A 190 -14.88 9.18 4.20
C PHE A 190 -15.85 9.61 5.31
N SER A 191 -15.36 10.47 6.20
CA SER A 191 -16.19 11.13 7.21
C SER A 191 -17.24 12.05 6.58
N PRO A 192 -18.35 12.39 7.28
CA PRO A 192 -19.37 13.30 6.74
C PRO A 192 -18.80 14.67 6.36
N LEU A 193 -17.84 15.19 7.14
CA LEU A 193 -17.18 16.46 6.85
C LEU A 193 -16.25 16.35 5.64
N ALA A 194 -15.48 15.26 5.51
CA ALA A 194 -14.64 15.04 4.34
C ALA A 194 -15.46 14.97 3.06
N ARG A 195 -16.60 14.27 3.07
CA ARG A 195 -17.54 14.23 1.93
C ARG A 195 -18.03 15.63 1.55
N LEU A 196 -18.36 16.45 2.54
CA LEU A 196 -18.80 17.82 2.31
C LEU A 196 -17.67 18.68 1.73
N LYS A 197 -16.45 18.62 2.28
CA LYS A 197 -15.29 19.35 1.75
C LYS A 197 -14.98 18.95 0.30
N MET A 198 -15.03 17.65 -0.01
CA MET A 198 -14.83 17.13 -1.36
C MET A 198 -15.87 17.65 -2.34
N LEU A 199 -17.13 17.80 -1.91
CA LEU A 199 -18.17 18.43 -2.74
C LEU A 199 -17.82 19.88 -3.12
N PHE A 200 -17.04 20.58 -2.29
CA PHE A 200 -16.52 21.93 -2.56
C PHE A 200 -15.09 21.94 -3.15
N GLY A 201 -14.65 20.83 -3.76
CA GLY A 201 -13.38 20.77 -4.49
C GLY A 201 -12.14 20.55 -3.62
N HIS A 202 -12.31 20.23 -2.34
CA HIS A 202 -11.18 19.82 -1.50
C HIS A 202 -10.65 18.43 -1.88
N PRO A 203 -9.33 18.22 -1.94
CA PRO A 203 -8.75 16.88 -2.08
C PRO A 203 -9.28 15.93 -1.00
N ALA A 204 -9.47 14.66 -1.37
CA ALA A 204 -9.91 13.64 -0.44
C ALA A 204 -8.83 13.38 0.64
N PRO A 205 -9.22 13.06 1.89
CA PRO A 205 -8.25 12.59 2.86
C PRO A 205 -7.67 11.25 2.40
N PHE A 206 -6.37 11.05 2.60
CA PHE A 206 -5.69 9.80 2.24
C PHE A 206 -5.83 8.72 3.31
N ASP A 207 -6.22 9.11 4.53
CA ASP A 207 -6.45 8.20 5.65
C ASP A 207 -7.45 8.80 6.63
N ARG A 208 -8.19 7.94 7.33
CA ARG A 208 -9.13 8.31 8.40
C ARG A 208 -8.96 7.37 9.57
N HIS A 209 -8.92 7.94 10.77
CA HIS A 209 -8.87 7.19 12.00
C HIS A 209 -9.98 7.63 12.96
N ASP A 210 -10.53 6.67 13.69
CA ASP A 210 -11.38 6.92 14.85
C ASP A 210 -10.58 6.58 16.11
N TRP A 211 -10.35 7.55 16.98
CA TRP A 211 -9.67 7.36 18.28
C TRP A 211 -10.71 7.41 19.39
N VAL A 212 -10.54 6.58 20.43
CA VAL A 212 -11.38 6.64 21.63
C VAL A 212 -10.53 6.91 22.84
N VAL A 213 -10.86 7.99 23.52
CA VAL A 213 -10.19 8.54 24.70
C VAL A 213 -11.00 8.17 25.93
N ASP A 214 -10.32 7.74 26.98
CA ASP A 214 -10.86 7.65 28.34
C ASP A 214 -10.66 9.00 29.02
N ARG A 215 -11.76 9.61 29.45
CA ARG A 215 -11.76 10.79 30.31
C ARG A 215 -12.48 10.42 31.59
N GLY A 216 -11.73 9.90 32.57
CA GLY A 216 -12.26 9.55 33.89
C GLY A 216 -13.38 8.50 33.88
N GLY A 217 -13.30 7.52 32.99
CA GLY A 217 -14.30 6.47 32.80
C GLY A 217 -15.31 6.76 31.68
N GLN A 218 -15.31 7.96 31.10
CA GLN A 218 -16.11 8.31 29.93
C GLN A 218 -15.33 8.04 28.64
N GLU A 219 -15.88 7.20 27.76
CA GLU A 219 -15.32 7.01 26.42
C GLU A 219 -15.76 8.14 25.48
N VAL A 220 -14.82 8.93 24.99
CA VAL A 220 -15.03 10.00 24.01
C VAL A 220 -14.40 9.62 22.69
N ARG A 221 -15.18 9.61 21.61
CA ARG A 221 -14.68 9.25 20.28
C ARG A 221 -14.33 10.49 19.46
N TYR A 222 -13.15 10.45 18.84
CA TYR A 222 -12.64 11.44 17.91
C TYR A 222 -12.60 10.87 16.50
N ILE A 223 -12.93 11.71 15.52
CA ILE A 223 -12.73 11.45 14.08
C ILE A 223 -11.55 12.28 13.64
N ILE A 224 -10.60 11.64 12.98
CA ILE A 224 -9.38 12.25 12.48
C ILE A 224 -9.30 11.96 10.99
N ASP A 225 -9.34 13.00 10.17
CA ASP A 225 -9.06 12.90 8.73
C ASP A 225 -7.67 13.44 8.44
N TYR A 226 -6.87 12.69 7.69
CA TYR A 226 -5.52 13.08 7.26
C TYR A 226 -5.54 13.46 5.77
N TYR A 227 -5.07 14.67 5.48
CA TYR A 227 -4.99 15.25 4.15
C TYR A 227 -3.53 15.46 3.74
N HIS A 228 -3.27 15.30 2.45
CA HIS A 228 -1.97 15.56 1.84
C HIS A 228 -2.08 16.83 0.99
N ASP A 229 -1.47 17.92 1.46
CA ASP A 229 -1.32 19.17 0.73
C ASP A 229 -0.05 19.11 -0.12
N VAL A 230 -0.23 18.59 -1.33
CA VAL A 230 0.81 18.49 -2.36
C VAL A 230 1.47 19.82 -2.69
N SER A 231 0.78 20.96 -2.47
CA SER A 231 1.38 22.27 -2.72
C SER A 231 2.50 22.60 -1.74
N ARG A 232 2.51 21.95 -0.57
CA ARG A 232 3.48 22.15 0.51
C ARG A 232 4.47 21.01 0.67
N ALA A 233 4.37 19.96 -0.15
CA ALA A 233 5.30 18.83 -0.13
C ALA A 233 6.77 19.21 -0.39
N HIS A 234 7.00 20.32 -1.08
CA HIS A 234 8.35 20.85 -1.31
C HIS A 234 8.95 21.54 -0.07
N GLU A 235 8.14 21.86 0.95
CA GLU A 235 8.59 22.42 2.23
C GLU A 235 8.93 21.34 3.26
N ASP A 236 8.73 20.06 2.93
CA ASP A 236 8.97 18.96 3.87
C ASP A 236 10.47 18.71 4.04
N GLU A 237 10.90 18.61 5.30
CA GLU A 237 12.24 18.24 5.70
C GLU A 237 12.25 16.86 6.36
N LYS A 238 13.43 16.22 6.43
CA LYS A 238 13.57 14.94 7.12
C LYS A 238 13.35 15.17 8.62
N PRO A 239 12.26 14.63 9.21
CA PRO A 239 11.99 14.90 10.61
C PRO A 239 12.95 14.14 11.52
N ALA A 240 13.34 14.78 12.61
CA ALA A 240 13.87 14.05 13.75
C ALA A 240 12.76 13.25 14.45
N LEU A 241 13.16 12.34 15.34
CA LEU A 241 12.20 11.67 16.22
C LEU A 241 11.55 12.75 17.12
N ARG A 242 10.22 12.88 17.06
CA ARG A 242 9.40 13.90 17.76
C ARG A 242 9.46 15.31 17.19
N ASP A 243 9.71 15.43 15.89
CA ASP A 243 9.65 16.68 15.17
C ASP A 243 8.26 16.93 14.57
N GLU A 244 7.57 17.93 15.11
CA GLU A 244 6.21 18.28 14.71
C GLU A 244 6.14 19.26 13.52
N SER A 245 7.26 19.88 13.14
CA SER A 245 7.30 21.01 12.21
C SER A 245 7.86 20.70 10.84
N SER A 246 8.69 19.66 10.71
CA SER A 246 9.37 19.35 9.45
C SER A 246 8.46 18.80 8.36
N VAL A 247 7.29 18.24 8.70
CA VAL A 247 6.34 17.71 7.71
C VAL A 247 5.10 18.60 7.66
N LYS A 248 5.04 19.45 6.63
CA LYS A 248 4.02 20.48 6.43
C LYS A 248 2.96 20.08 5.41
N SER A 249 3.27 19.14 4.52
CA SER A 249 2.31 18.58 3.56
C SER A 249 1.20 17.77 4.23
N ILE A 250 1.39 17.28 5.45
CA ILE A 250 0.36 16.53 6.17
C ILE A 250 -0.46 17.48 7.03
N VAL A 251 -1.73 17.64 6.64
CA VAL A 251 -2.74 18.40 7.37
C VAL A 251 -3.70 17.42 8.02
N LEU A 252 -4.02 17.63 9.29
CA LEU A 252 -4.93 16.78 10.04
C LEU A 252 -6.16 17.58 10.46
N GLU A 253 -7.31 16.92 10.49
CA GLU A 253 -8.57 17.48 10.97
C GLU A 253 -9.15 16.60 12.08
N VAL A 254 -8.91 17.00 13.33
CA VAL A 254 -9.33 16.28 14.54
C VAL A 254 -10.59 16.92 15.10
N ARG A 255 -11.59 16.10 15.43
CA ARG A 255 -12.83 16.59 16.06
C ARG A 255 -13.57 15.49 16.82
N PRO A 256 -14.34 15.83 17.86
CA PRO A 256 -15.27 14.91 18.48
C PRO A 256 -16.25 14.31 17.45
N ALA A 257 -16.54 13.03 17.58
CA ALA A 257 -17.61 12.40 16.84
C ALA A 257 -18.96 12.93 17.35
N LEU A 258 -19.93 13.16 16.47
CA LEU A 258 -21.26 13.65 16.86
C LEU A 258 -22.16 12.51 17.36
N ASP A 259 -21.68 11.77 18.36
CA ASP A 259 -22.41 10.70 19.03
C ASP A 259 -22.95 11.08 20.41
N SER A 260 -22.70 12.31 20.88
CA SER A 260 -23.25 12.85 22.13
C SER A 260 -23.64 14.34 22.02
N PRO A 261 -24.55 14.83 22.89
CA PRO A 261 -24.86 16.26 22.99
C PRO A 261 -23.65 17.12 23.37
N GLU A 262 -22.74 16.58 24.19
CA GLU A 262 -21.50 17.25 24.58
C GLU A 262 -20.61 17.50 23.35
N ALA A 263 -20.38 16.47 22.53
CA ALA A 263 -19.62 16.60 21.30
C ALA A 263 -20.24 17.58 20.29
N PHE A 264 -21.57 17.71 20.29
CA PHE A 264 -22.26 18.74 19.50
C PHE A 264 -21.92 20.14 20.03
N LEU A 265 -22.06 20.38 21.34
CA LEU A 265 -21.72 21.65 21.96
C LEU A 265 -20.24 22.00 21.77
N ASP A 266 -19.35 21.02 21.88
CA ASP A 266 -17.92 21.20 21.66
C ASP A 266 -17.65 21.73 20.26
N ARG A 267 -18.20 21.06 19.25
CA ARG A 267 -17.92 21.36 17.84
C ARG A 267 -18.52 22.67 17.37
N TYR A 268 -19.72 23.01 17.83
CA TYR A 268 -20.49 24.11 17.27
C TYR A 268 -20.53 25.34 18.16
N LEU A 269 -20.11 25.23 19.43
CA LEU A 269 -20.13 26.35 20.38
C LEU A 269 -18.80 26.53 21.12
N ARG A 270 -18.32 25.53 21.87
CA ARG A 270 -17.17 25.70 22.78
C ARG A 270 -15.87 25.94 22.04
N MET A 271 -15.51 25.07 21.09
CA MET A 271 -14.26 25.21 20.35
C MET A 271 -14.24 26.47 19.46
N PRO A 272 -15.32 26.82 18.70
CA PRO A 272 -15.38 28.10 18.00
C PRO A 272 -15.20 29.32 18.92
N LEU A 273 -15.82 29.31 20.11
CA LEU A 273 -15.65 30.38 21.09
C LEU A 273 -14.21 30.44 21.63
N ALA A 274 -13.61 29.29 21.95
CA ALA A 274 -12.23 29.19 22.41
C ALA A 274 -11.23 29.69 21.35
N LEU A 275 -11.47 29.38 20.06
CA LEU A 275 -10.70 29.90 18.93
C LEU A 275 -10.83 31.43 18.82
N LEU A 276 -12.04 31.97 18.90
CA LEU A 276 -12.30 33.42 18.85
C LEU A 276 -11.63 34.16 20.02
N GLN A 277 -11.52 33.51 21.17
CA GLN A 277 -10.88 34.07 22.38
C GLN A 277 -9.37 33.80 22.44
N GLY A 278 -8.81 33.04 21.50
CA GLY A 278 -7.39 32.63 21.53
C GLY A 278 -7.03 31.75 22.73
N GLN A 279 -7.99 31.01 23.27
CA GLN A 279 -7.83 30.17 24.49
C GLN A 279 -7.50 28.71 24.19
N THR A 280 -7.25 28.35 22.92
CA THR A 280 -6.97 26.98 22.51
C THR A 280 -5.76 26.92 21.60
N SER A 281 -5.01 25.81 21.69
CA SER A 281 -3.93 25.45 20.78
C SER A 281 -4.44 24.67 19.55
N TYR A 282 -5.74 24.39 19.47
CA TYR A 282 -6.35 23.67 18.35
C TYR A 282 -6.14 24.44 17.04
N GLN A 283 -5.61 23.77 16.02
CA GLN A 283 -5.41 24.35 14.70
C GLN A 283 -6.38 23.73 13.70
N PRO A 284 -7.51 24.39 13.37
CA PRO A 284 -8.45 23.87 12.40
C PRO A 284 -7.85 23.89 10.99
N SER A 285 -8.08 22.82 10.24
CA SER A 285 -7.82 22.82 8.80
C SER A 285 -8.83 23.72 8.06
N ASN A 286 -8.41 24.29 6.93
CA ASN A 286 -9.30 25.07 6.09
C ASN A 286 -10.44 24.21 5.54
N PHE A 287 -11.64 24.80 5.45
CA PHE A 287 -12.78 24.11 4.86
C PHE A 287 -12.67 24.04 3.33
N PHE A 288 -12.32 25.17 2.71
CA PHE A 288 -12.11 25.26 1.28
C PHE A 288 -10.65 25.02 0.92
N ALA A 289 -10.43 24.36 -0.21
CA ALA A 289 -9.10 24.23 -0.76
C ALA A 289 -8.55 25.58 -1.23
N SER A 290 -7.26 25.81 -0.99
CA SER A 290 -6.57 26.95 -1.63
C SER A 290 -6.43 26.69 -3.13
N ALA A 291 -6.38 27.75 -3.93
CA ALA A 291 -6.14 27.62 -5.37
C ALA A 291 -4.82 26.89 -5.67
N ALA A 292 -3.79 27.14 -4.85
CA ALA A 292 -2.50 26.46 -4.94
C ALA A 292 -2.60 24.94 -4.71
N MET A 293 -3.39 24.51 -3.72
CA MET A 293 -3.60 23.08 -3.45
C MET A 293 -4.36 22.40 -4.60
N VAL A 294 -5.43 23.03 -5.11
CA VAL A 294 -6.19 22.49 -6.25
C VAL A 294 -5.33 22.36 -7.50
N GLU A 295 -4.52 23.39 -7.80
CA GLU A 295 -3.63 23.37 -8.96
C GLU A 295 -2.54 22.32 -8.82
N ALA A 296 -1.92 22.21 -7.65
CA ALA A 296 -0.88 21.21 -7.38
C ALA A 296 -1.44 19.78 -7.49
N GLU A 297 -2.64 19.51 -6.96
CA GLU A 297 -3.31 18.21 -7.05
C GLU A 297 -3.62 17.84 -8.52
N ARG A 298 -4.02 18.83 -9.33
CA ARG A 298 -4.23 18.61 -10.77
C ARG A 298 -2.93 18.26 -11.48
N ARG A 299 -1.84 18.97 -11.18
CA ARG A 299 -0.51 18.72 -11.77
C ARG A 299 0.00 17.33 -11.40
N GLU A 300 -0.08 16.93 -10.13
CA GLU A 300 0.36 15.60 -9.71
C GLU A 300 -0.43 14.47 -10.42
N LYS A 301 -1.75 14.65 -10.60
CA LYS A 301 -2.59 13.71 -11.37
C LYS A 301 -2.18 13.63 -12.83
N GLU A 302 -1.88 14.77 -13.45
CA GLU A 302 -1.40 14.82 -14.85
C GLU A 302 -0.04 14.13 -15.01
N GLU A 303 0.88 14.34 -14.07
CA GLU A 303 2.20 13.69 -14.04
C GLU A 303 2.09 12.18 -13.83
N LEU A 304 1.24 11.74 -12.89
CA LEU A 304 1.01 10.31 -12.65
C LEU A 304 0.39 9.64 -13.88
N ALA A 305 -0.58 10.29 -14.53
CA ALA A 305 -1.18 9.80 -15.76
C ALA A 305 -0.17 9.74 -16.92
N ALA A 306 0.72 10.74 -17.03
CA ALA A 306 1.79 10.74 -18.03
C ALA A 306 2.82 9.61 -17.77
N ALA A 307 3.21 9.40 -16.51
CA ALA A 307 4.11 8.32 -16.12
C ALA A 307 3.49 6.94 -16.39
N GLU A 308 2.20 6.76 -16.13
CA GLU A 308 1.49 5.51 -16.47
C GLU A 308 1.42 5.30 -17.99
N ARG A 309 1.16 6.34 -18.79
CA ARG A 309 1.22 6.28 -20.25
C ARG A 309 2.60 5.86 -20.73
N LEU A 310 3.67 6.41 -20.17
CA LEU A 310 5.04 6.04 -20.53
C LEU A 310 5.34 4.57 -20.18
N LYS A 311 4.95 4.10 -18.99
CA LYS A 311 5.09 2.69 -18.59
C LYS A 311 4.32 1.76 -19.53
N ASN A 312 3.13 2.14 -19.97
CA ASN A 312 2.35 1.37 -20.92
C ASN A 312 3.03 1.33 -22.29
N LEU A 313 3.56 2.45 -22.79
CA LEU A 313 4.36 2.48 -24.02
C LEU A 313 5.62 1.61 -23.93
N GLN A 314 6.32 1.63 -22.79
CA GLN A 314 7.47 0.76 -22.54
C GLN A 314 7.07 -0.72 -22.59
N ARG A 315 5.97 -1.11 -21.92
CA ARG A 315 5.45 -2.48 -21.97
C ARG A 315 5.06 -2.90 -23.38
N GLU A 316 4.44 -2.02 -24.16
CA GLU A 316 4.11 -2.30 -25.56
C GLU A 316 5.37 -2.42 -26.43
N ARG A 317 6.39 -1.59 -26.20
CA ARG A 317 7.70 -1.70 -26.86
C ARG A 317 8.41 -3.01 -26.51
N GLU A 318 8.40 -3.43 -25.24
CA GLU A 318 8.97 -4.72 -24.82
C GLU A 318 8.22 -5.91 -25.43
N LYS A 319 6.88 -5.85 -25.46
CA LYS A 319 6.06 -6.87 -26.15
C LYS A 319 6.36 -6.90 -27.65
N ALA A 320 6.55 -5.74 -28.29
CA ALA A 320 6.93 -5.66 -29.69
C ALA A 320 8.34 -6.23 -29.94
N GLY A 321 9.31 -5.94 -29.06
CA GLY A 321 10.66 -6.51 -29.13
C GLY A 321 10.68 -8.03 -28.95
N LYS A 322 9.81 -8.58 -28.10
CA LYS A 322 9.60 -10.04 -27.93
C LYS A 322 8.76 -10.70 -29.04
N ARG A 323 8.24 -9.90 -29.99
CA ARG A 323 7.47 -10.35 -31.16
C ARG A 323 8.28 -10.35 -32.44
N LEU A 324 9.62 -10.31 -32.36
CA LEU A 324 10.44 -10.72 -33.49
C LEU A 324 10.07 -12.17 -33.84
N PRO A 325 9.74 -12.47 -35.10
CA PRO A 325 9.59 -13.85 -35.56
C PRO A 325 10.82 -14.66 -35.19
N ALA A 326 10.62 -15.90 -34.71
CA ALA A 326 11.71 -16.72 -34.17
C ALA A 326 12.95 -16.78 -35.08
N PRO A 327 12.81 -16.92 -36.42
CA PRO A 327 13.96 -16.89 -37.33
C PRO A 327 14.77 -15.57 -37.28
N ILE A 328 14.08 -14.44 -37.17
CA ILE A 328 14.71 -13.11 -37.09
C ILE A 328 15.26 -12.85 -35.69
N ALA A 329 14.55 -13.27 -34.64
CA ALA A 329 15.02 -13.13 -33.26
C ALA A 329 16.33 -13.88 -33.02
N GLU A 330 16.45 -15.10 -33.55
CA GLU A 330 17.63 -15.97 -33.40
C GLU A 330 18.85 -15.41 -34.17
N SER A 331 18.63 -14.95 -35.40
CA SER A 331 19.74 -14.51 -36.27
C SER A 331 20.09 -13.02 -36.14
N CYS A 332 19.12 -12.17 -35.79
CA CYS A 332 19.25 -10.71 -35.80
C CYS A 332 18.97 -10.06 -34.44
N GLY A 333 18.72 -10.85 -33.38
CA GLY A 333 18.39 -10.33 -32.05
C GLY A 333 19.45 -9.39 -31.46
N GLY A 334 20.73 -9.67 -31.67
CA GLY A 334 21.82 -8.80 -31.23
C GLY A 334 21.81 -7.42 -31.91
N LEU A 335 21.45 -7.34 -33.20
CA LEU A 335 21.31 -6.07 -33.91
C LEU A 335 20.10 -5.27 -33.41
N MET A 336 18.99 -5.94 -33.08
CA MET A 336 17.84 -5.29 -32.44
C MET A 336 18.23 -4.71 -31.07
N GLN A 337 19.05 -5.41 -30.29
CA GLN A 337 19.53 -4.88 -29.02
C GLN A 337 20.34 -3.59 -29.20
N LEU A 338 21.22 -3.54 -30.20
CA LEU A 338 21.95 -2.31 -30.54
C LEU A 338 21.01 -1.16 -30.97
N VAL A 339 19.93 -1.46 -31.70
CA VAL A 339 18.88 -0.47 -32.03
C VAL A 339 18.15 -0.01 -30.76
N GLN A 340 17.96 -0.88 -29.78
CA GLN A 340 17.29 -0.51 -28.54
C GLN A 340 18.14 0.38 -27.63
N GLU A 341 19.47 0.20 -27.67
CA GLU A 341 20.46 0.92 -26.86
C GLU A 341 21.04 2.17 -27.56
N CYS A 342 20.57 2.51 -28.77
CA CYS A 342 21.11 3.64 -29.52
C CYS A 342 20.75 5.00 -28.89
N SER A 343 21.64 5.98 -29.06
CA SER A 343 21.39 7.37 -28.72
C SER A 343 21.77 8.28 -29.89
N GLY A 344 20.92 9.27 -30.18
CA GLY A 344 21.08 10.16 -31.33
C GLY A 344 20.49 9.61 -32.64
N GLN A 345 20.00 10.51 -33.49
CA GLN A 345 19.19 10.17 -34.66
C GLN A 345 19.99 9.41 -35.74
N GLU A 346 21.23 9.81 -35.99
CA GLU A 346 22.10 9.19 -37.01
C GLU A 346 22.48 7.76 -36.62
N GLN A 347 22.99 7.58 -35.40
CA GLN A 347 23.36 6.26 -34.86
C GLN A 347 22.16 5.29 -34.82
N CYS A 348 20.98 5.78 -34.42
CA CYS A 348 19.78 4.95 -34.42
C CYS A 348 19.35 4.57 -35.85
N THR A 349 19.51 5.46 -36.83
CA THR A 349 19.17 5.19 -38.23
C THR A 349 20.10 4.14 -38.82
N GLU A 350 21.40 4.27 -38.63
CA GLU A 350 22.40 3.30 -39.11
C GLU A 350 22.15 1.89 -38.53
N ARG A 351 21.98 1.80 -37.20
CA ARG A 351 21.70 0.51 -36.53
C ARG A 351 20.38 -0.09 -36.99
N LEU A 352 19.37 0.74 -37.24
CA LEU A 352 18.07 0.28 -37.75
C LEU A 352 18.19 -0.28 -39.16
N VAL A 353 18.93 0.38 -40.06
CA VAL A 353 19.21 -0.13 -41.42
C VAL A 353 19.93 -1.48 -41.34
N GLY A 354 20.94 -1.59 -40.47
CA GLY A 354 21.65 -2.85 -40.24
C GLY A 354 20.73 -3.99 -39.78
N PHE A 355 19.84 -3.71 -38.82
CA PHE A 355 18.83 -4.67 -38.37
C PHE A 355 17.85 -5.04 -39.50
N GLN A 356 17.34 -4.06 -40.26
CA GLN A 356 16.40 -4.29 -41.34
C GLN A 356 17.00 -5.15 -42.47
N LEU A 357 18.28 -4.94 -42.81
CA LEU A 357 18.97 -5.78 -43.78
C LEU A 357 19.18 -7.21 -43.28
N CYS A 358 19.51 -7.39 -41.99
CA CYS A 358 19.58 -8.71 -41.40
C CYS A 358 18.23 -9.45 -41.47
N ALA A 359 17.15 -8.77 -41.08
CA ALA A 359 15.79 -9.30 -41.17
C ALA A 359 15.40 -9.63 -42.62
N ALA A 360 15.77 -8.78 -43.57
CA ALA A 360 15.48 -8.96 -44.99
C ALA A 360 16.20 -10.17 -45.61
N ARG A 361 17.43 -10.50 -45.19
CA ARG A 361 18.12 -11.72 -45.66
C ARG A 361 17.34 -13.00 -45.34
N ILE A 362 16.54 -12.97 -44.27
CA ILE A 362 15.74 -14.10 -43.80
C ILE A 362 14.36 -14.07 -44.45
N ALA A 363 13.69 -12.91 -44.43
CA ALA A 363 12.33 -12.76 -44.90
C ALA A 363 12.21 -12.66 -46.43
N CYS A 364 13.20 -12.02 -47.07
CA CYS A 364 13.15 -11.51 -48.44
C CYS A 364 14.55 -11.50 -49.10
N PRO A 365 15.17 -12.67 -49.30
CA PRO A 365 16.56 -12.79 -49.72
C PRO A 365 16.85 -12.13 -51.08
N ASP A 366 15.92 -12.18 -52.03
CA ASP A 366 16.10 -11.56 -53.35
C ASP A 366 16.14 -10.03 -53.26
N ALA A 367 15.24 -9.44 -52.47
CA ALA A 367 15.23 -7.99 -52.25
C ALA A 367 16.49 -7.53 -51.52
N ALA A 368 16.94 -8.29 -50.51
CA ALA A 368 18.18 -8.03 -49.79
C ALA A 368 19.41 -8.08 -50.72
N LYS A 369 19.49 -9.09 -51.60
CA LYS A 369 20.59 -9.26 -52.55
C LYS A 369 20.67 -8.11 -53.56
N VAL A 370 19.54 -7.63 -54.06
CA VAL A 370 19.50 -6.49 -54.99
C VAL A 370 19.98 -5.21 -54.29
N PHE A 371 19.55 -4.98 -53.05
CA PHE A 371 20.05 -3.85 -52.25
C PHE A 371 21.56 -3.95 -52.00
N GLU A 372 22.07 -5.12 -51.61
CA GLU A 372 23.50 -5.35 -51.35
C GLU A 372 24.38 -5.14 -52.60
N GLN A 373 23.86 -5.48 -53.79
CA GLN A 373 24.55 -5.22 -55.04
C GLN A 373 24.66 -3.73 -55.35
N ALA A 374 23.61 -2.95 -55.05
CA ALA A 374 23.66 -1.49 -55.18
C ALA A 374 24.64 -0.89 -54.15
N TYR A 375 24.62 -1.39 -52.91
CA TYR A 375 25.55 -0.99 -51.87
C TYR A 375 27.01 -1.27 -52.24
N ALA A 376 27.32 -2.48 -52.73
CA ALA A 376 28.67 -2.87 -53.15
C ALA A 376 29.20 -2.04 -54.33
N LYS A 377 28.31 -1.49 -55.17
CA LYS A 377 28.65 -0.64 -56.31
C LYS A 377 28.72 0.86 -55.96
N GLY A 378 28.37 1.24 -54.73
CA GLY A 378 28.23 2.64 -54.34
C GLY A 378 27.11 3.38 -55.10
N ASP A 379 26.09 2.67 -55.58
CA ASP A 379 24.98 3.25 -56.32
C ASP A 379 23.93 3.82 -55.35
N GLU A 380 24.11 5.07 -54.94
CA GLU A 380 23.22 5.76 -53.98
C GLU A 380 21.76 5.77 -54.41
N LYS A 381 21.49 6.00 -55.70
CA LYS A 381 20.13 6.02 -56.24
C LYS A 381 19.52 4.61 -56.27
N GLY A 382 20.34 3.61 -56.59
CA GLY A 382 19.97 2.20 -56.49
C GLY A 382 19.67 1.79 -55.06
N MET A 383 20.48 2.21 -54.08
CA MET A 383 20.25 1.92 -52.67
C MET A 383 18.92 2.48 -52.17
N GLU A 384 18.62 3.76 -52.46
CA GLU A 384 17.35 4.39 -52.07
C GLU A 384 16.14 3.67 -52.70
N THR A 385 16.24 3.34 -53.99
CA THR A 385 15.17 2.64 -54.74
C THR A 385 14.93 1.23 -54.21
N HIS A 386 16.00 0.47 -53.95
CA HIS A 386 15.91 -0.93 -53.55
C HIS A 386 15.59 -1.10 -52.06
N TYR A 387 15.91 -0.11 -51.22
CA TYR A 387 15.56 -0.12 -49.80
C TYR A 387 14.04 -0.11 -49.57
N ALA A 388 13.29 0.62 -50.40
CA ALA A 388 11.83 0.59 -50.37
C ALA A 388 11.29 -0.82 -50.63
N GLY A 389 11.86 -1.54 -51.62
CA GLY A 389 11.50 -2.92 -51.93
C GLY A 389 11.83 -3.90 -50.80
N VAL A 390 12.98 -3.72 -50.14
CA VAL A 390 13.36 -4.48 -48.93
C VAL A 390 12.35 -4.27 -47.81
N THR A 391 11.96 -3.02 -47.56
CA THR A 391 11.01 -2.64 -46.50
C THR A 391 9.62 -3.21 -46.78
N GLU A 392 9.12 -3.06 -48.01
CA GLU A 392 7.80 -3.55 -48.40
C GLU A 392 7.71 -5.08 -48.28
N CYS A 393 8.71 -5.79 -48.80
CA CYS A 393 8.75 -7.25 -48.73
C CYS A 393 8.81 -7.75 -47.29
N THR A 394 9.70 -7.18 -46.47
CA THR A 394 9.85 -7.58 -45.06
C THR A 394 8.54 -7.33 -44.29
N THR A 395 7.85 -6.22 -44.56
CA THR A 395 6.55 -5.90 -43.94
C THR A 395 5.47 -6.93 -44.32
N LYS A 396 5.40 -7.31 -45.60
CA LYS A 396 4.47 -8.36 -46.08
C LYS A 396 4.75 -9.70 -45.41
N TRP A 397 6.03 -10.08 -45.31
CA TRP A 397 6.43 -11.32 -44.66
C TRP A 397 6.05 -11.33 -43.17
N LEU A 398 6.27 -10.22 -42.44
CA LEU A 398 5.88 -10.10 -41.03
C LEU A 398 4.37 -10.27 -40.83
N ALA A 399 3.55 -9.70 -41.73
CA ALA A 399 2.10 -9.86 -41.66
C ALA A 399 1.66 -11.32 -41.91
N GLN A 400 2.28 -11.99 -42.89
CA GLN A 400 2.02 -13.41 -43.18
C GLN A 400 2.44 -14.32 -42.02
N TYR A 401 3.61 -14.09 -41.44
CA TYR A 401 4.11 -14.82 -40.28
C TYR A 401 3.21 -14.64 -39.05
N ALA A 402 2.75 -13.42 -38.78
CA ALA A 402 1.82 -13.16 -37.67
C ALA A 402 0.49 -13.91 -37.87
N ALA A 403 -0.03 -13.96 -39.10
CA ALA A 403 -1.24 -14.69 -39.44
C ALA A 403 -1.07 -16.22 -39.28
N SER A 404 0.07 -16.78 -39.70
CA SER A 404 0.35 -18.22 -39.57
C SER A 404 0.48 -18.66 -38.11
N VAL A 405 1.16 -17.89 -37.26
CA VAL A 405 1.25 -18.15 -35.82
C VAL A 405 -0.11 -18.09 -35.14
N LYS A 406 -0.96 -17.12 -35.53
CA LYS A 406 -2.33 -17.00 -35.01
C LYS A 406 -3.17 -18.22 -35.40
N ALA A 407 -3.04 -18.70 -36.64
CA ALA A 407 -3.74 -19.88 -37.11
C ALA A 407 -3.27 -21.16 -36.40
N ALA A 408 -1.96 -21.34 -36.20
CA ALA A 408 -1.40 -22.49 -35.48
C ALA A 408 -1.89 -22.56 -34.02
N LYS A 409 -1.85 -21.45 -33.29
CA LYS A 409 -2.39 -21.38 -31.91
C LYS A 409 -3.88 -21.67 -31.83
N ALA A 410 -4.65 -21.23 -32.83
CA ALA A 410 -6.08 -21.50 -32.90
C ALA A 410 -6.39 -22.97 -33.23
N ALA A 411 -5.47 -23.69 -33.88
CA ALA A 411 -5.57 -25.12 -34.12
C ALA A 411 -5.21 -25.94 -32.86
N GLU A 412 -4.13 -25.56 -32.15
CA GLU A 412 -3.74 -26.18 -30.87
C GLU A 412 -4.79 -26.01 -29.78
N ALA A 413 -5.47 -24.86 -29.72
CA ALA A 413 -6.55 -24.65 -28.74
C ALA A 413 -7.83 -25.47 -29.03
N LYS A 414 -7.90 -26.12 -30.19
CA LYS A 414 -9.02 -26.98 -30.61
C LYS A 414 -8.69 -28.48 -30.55
N SER A 415 -7.42 -28.85 -30.34
CA SER A 415 -6.95 -30.21 -30.07
C SER A 415 -6.82 -30.44 -28.58
#